data_AF-A0A546XHY4-F1
#
_entry.id   AF-A0A546XHY4-F1
#
_cell.length_a   1.000
_cell.length_b   1.000
_cell.length_c   1.000
_cell.angle_alpha   90.00
_cell.angle_beta   90.00
_cell.angle_gamma   90.00
#
_symmetry.space_group_name_H-M   'P 1'
#
loop_
_entity.id
_entity.type
_entity.pdbx_description
1 polymer ?
#
loop_
_entity_poly.entity_id
_entity_poly.type
_entity_poly.pdbx_seq_one_letter_code
_entity_poly.pdbx_strand_id
1 'polypeptide(L)'
;MMQVSRPVSLGRSAGVAAAGLVFSCLATVAFAQSTTSNMQGVKLSSDQPIAIESDQLEIRDQERKAYFTGNVKVVQGTTTLQAGKMTVNYKGEGSSLTSGDANIEKIFVDNNVYLTSETQKATADHGEFDMAAQTFILTGKQVVLSEGTNVFTGCKLTVLMNSGQAKLESCGGPVRIMLDPKSQKKQ
;
A
#
# COMPACT_ATOMS: atom_id res chain seq x y z
N MET A 1 -60.62 45.81 -61.61
CA MET A 1 -61.31 45.55 -60.32
C MET A 1 -62.10 44.27 -60.49
N MET A 2 -61.74 43.17 -59.84
CA MET A 2 -62.75 42.16 -59.52
C MET A 2 -62.28 41.33 -58.34
N GLN A 3 -63.01 41.55 -57.26
CA GLN A 3 -62.84 40.97 -55.95
C GLN A 3 -63.43 39.56 -55.92
N VAL A 4 -62.69 38.70 -55.22
CA VAL A 4 -63.13 37.78 -54.17
C VAL A 4 -63.99 36.59 -54.56
N SER A 5 -63.39 35.42 -54.35
CA SER A 5 -64.10 34.18 -54.04
C SER A 5 -63.18 33.31 -53.18
N ARG A 6 -63.63 32.93 -51.98
CA ARG A 6 -63.18 31.70 -51.29
C ARG A 6 -64.35 31.12 -50.52
N PRO A 7 -64.55 29.80 -50.65
CA PRO A 7 -64.71 28.99 -49.44
C PRO A 7 -63.92 27.66 -49.48
N VAL A 8 -63.56 27.16 -48.28
CA VAL A 8 -63.69 25.76 -47.79
C VAL A 8 -62.92 24.65 -48.56
N SER A 9 -62.27 23.63 -48.00
CA SER A 9 -61.78 23.23 -46.66
C SER A 9 -61.02 21.89 -46.82
N LEU A 10 -60.27 21.51 -45.78
CA LEU A 10 -60.00 20.14 -45.30
C LEU A 10 -58.89 19.25 -45.91
N GLY A 11 -58.11 18.67 -44.98
CA GLY A 11 -57.30 17.44 -45.12
C GLY A 11 -55.89 17.62 -44.52
N ARG A 12 -55.67 17.48 -43.19
CA ARG A 12 -55.24 16.24 -42.47
C ARG A 12 -54.05 15.55 -43.18
N SER A 13 -52.89 15.24 -42.60
CA SER A 13 -52.52 14.92 -41.20
C SER A 13 -50.98 14.74 -41.08
N ALA A 14 -50.53 14.62 -39.81
CA ALA A 14 -49.29 13.99 -39.30
C ALA A 14 -48.00 14.84 -39.29
N GLY A 15 -47.27 14.99 -38.18
CA GLY A 15 -47.46 14.45 -36.82
C GLY A 15 -46.22 14.69 -35.94
N VAL A 16 -46.46 14.71 -34.62
CA VAL A 16 -45.58 14.26 -33.49
C VAL A 16 -44.24 14.99 -33.29
N ALA A 17 -43.76 15.36 -32.11
CA ALA A 17 -44.23 15.66 -30.75
C ALA A 17 -42.98 16.24 -30.04
N ALA A 18 -43.09 17.31 -29.26
CA ALA A 18 -41.96 17.90 -28.53
C ALA A 18 -42.14 17.72 -27.02
N ALA A 19 -41.08 17.19 -26.40
CA ALA A 19 -40.98 16.69 -25.04
C ALA A 19 -40.85 17.78 -23.96
N GLY A 20 -41.25 17.43 -22.73
CA GLY A 20 -40.82 18.09 -21.50
C GLY A 20 -40.12 17.09 -20.56
N LEU A 21 -39.23 17.57 -19.68
CA LEU A 21 -38.73 17.01 -18.39
C LEU A 21 -37.44 17.79 -17.98
N VAL A 22 -37.41 18.59 -16.90
CA VAL A 22 -37.11 18.30 -15.47
C VAL A 22 -35.60 18.11 -15.13
N PHE A 23 -35.08 19.06 -14.34
CA PHE A 23 -34.16 18.98 -13.17
C PHE A 23 -32.95 18.03 -13.17
N SER A 24 -31.72 18.55 -12.97
CA SER A 24 -30.79 18.04 -11.92
C SER A 24 -29.42 18.75 -11.86
N CYS A 25 -28.98 19.06 -10.65
CA CYS A 25 -27.62 19.41 -10.27
C CYS A 25 -26.63 18.29 -10.67
N LEU A 26 -25.50 18.65 -11.28
CA LEU A 26 -24.33 17.77 -11.37
C LEU A 26 -23.14 18.47 -10.73
N ALA A 27 -22.90 18.14 -9.46
CA ALA A 27 -21.62 18.37 -8.82
C ALA A 27 -20.59 17.45 -9.47
N THR A 28 -19.57 18.03 -10.09
CA THR A 28 -18.41 17.30 -10.60
C THR A 28 -17.61 16.76 -9.42
N VAL A 29 -17.77 15.47 -9.15
CA VAL A 29 -16.86 14.71 -8.29
C VAL A 29 -15.47 14.69 -8.95
N ALA A 30 -14.53 15.44 -8.35
CA ALA A 30 -13.13 15.33 -8.66
C ALA A 30 -12.62 13.96 -8.19
N PHE A 31 -12.44 13.03 -9.13
CA PHE A 31 -11.72 11.79 -8.85
C PHE A 31 -10.25 12.15 -8.61
N ALA A 32 -9.82 12.06 -7.36
CA ALA A 32 -8.40 12.03 -7.01
C ALA A 32 -7.79 10.77 -7.64
N GLN A 33 -7.12 10.94 -8.79
CA GLN A 33 -6.39 9.88 -9.45
C GLN A 33 -5.24 9.44 -8.51
N SER A 34 -5.45 8.34 -7.82
CA SER A 34 -4.40 7.68 -7.05
C SER A 34 -3.41 7.10 -8.04
N THR A 35 -2.32 7.83 -8.31
CA THR A 35 -1.20 7.35 -9.12
C THR A 35 -0.63 6.09 -8.49
N THR A 36 -1.01 4.93 -9.02
CA THR A 36 -0.46 3.63 -8.63
C THR A 36 0.75 3.37 -9.52
N SER A 37 1.92 3.76 -9.03
CA SER A 37 3.18 3.37 -9.65
C SER A 37 3.50 1.94 -9.21
N ASN A 38 3.52 0.99 -10.16
CA ASN A 38 3.98 -0.38 -9.93
C ASN A 38 5.50 -0.37 -9.70
N MET A 39 5.93 -0.09 -8.47
CA MET A 39 7.32 -0.26 -8.05
C MET A 39 7.52 -1.71 -7.61
N GLN A 40 8.60 -2.35 -8.07
CA GLN A 40 9.07 -3.61 -7.48
C GLN A 40 9.44 -3.33 -6.01
N GLY A 41 8.62 -3.71 -5.05
CA GLY A 41 8.86 -3.56 -3.63
C GLY A 41 9.73 -4.66 -3.03
N VAL A 42 10.25 -4.37 -1.83
CA VAL A 42 11.11 -5.26 -1.03
C VAL A 42 10.51 -6.65 -0.93
N LYS A 43 11.23 -7.65 -1.42
CA LYS A 43 10.85 -9.07 -1.31
C LYS A 43 11.58 -9.69 -0.12
N LEU A 44 10.83 -10.24 0.81
CA LEU A 44 11.31 -11.22 1.78
C LEU A 44 11.23 -12.57 1.08
N SER A 45 12.37 -13.12 0.70
CA SER A 45 12.46 -14.38 -0.06
C SER A 45 12.08 -15.55 0.86
N SER A 46 10.98 -16.23 0.56
CA SER A 46 10.38 -17.27 1.43
C SER A 46 11.21 -18.55 1.61
N ASP A 47 12.30 -18.74 0.85
CA ASP A 47 13.07 -19.98 0.81
C ASP A 47 14.36 -19.94 1.63
N GLN A 48 14.71 -18.78 2.19
CA GLN A 48 15.94 -18.61 2.98
C GLN A 48 15.65 -18.60 4.48
N PRO A 49 16.56 -19.14 5.33
CA PRO A 49 16.42 -19.10 6.78
C PRO A 49 16.23 -17.67 7.30
N ILE A 50 15.38 -17.52 8.31
CA ILE A 50 15.17 -16.26 9.03
C ILE A 50 16.00 -16.32 10.31
N ALA A 51 16.96 -15.39 10.45
CA ALA A 51 17.71 -15.18 11.68
C ALA A 51 17.20 -13.93 12.39
N ILE A 52 16.96 -14.02 13.70
CA ILE A 52 16.50 -12.89 14.54
C ILE A 52 17.49 -12.75 15.70
N GLU A 53 18.01 -11.54 15.89
CA GLU A 53 18.89 -11.14 16.99
C GLU A 53 18.23 -10.00 17.78
N SER A 54 18.35 -10.00 19.10
CA SER A 54 17.90 -8.92 20.00
C SER A 54 18.61 -9.00 21.35
N ASP A 55 18.53 -7.92 22.14
CA ASP A 55 19.09 -7.90 23.50
C ASP A 55 18.30 -8.80 24.46
N GLN A 56 16.97 -8.84 24.31
CA GLN A 56 16.08 -9.66 25.12
C GLN A 56 15.01 -10.32 24.25
N LEU A 57 14.63 -11.55 24.65
CA LEU A 57 13.50 -12.31 24.13
C LEU A 57 12.61 -12.74 25.30
N GLU A 58 11.33 -12.41 25.22
CA GLU A 58 10.30 -12.87 26.15
C GLU A 58 9.21 -13.62 25.37
N ILE A 59 8.97 -14.88 25.72
CA ILE A 59 7.91 -15.70 25.12
C ILE A 59 6.74 -15.77 26.11
N ARG A 60 5.55 -15.45 25.62
CA ARG A 60 4.30 -15.54 26.37
C ARG A 60 3.34 -16.45 25.63
N ASP A 61 3.44 -17.75 25.90
CA ASP A 61 2.62 -18.76 25.23
C ASP A 61 1.12 -18.56 25.50
N GLN A 62 0.74 -18.11 26.70
CA GLN A 62 -0.65 -17.78 27.05
C GLN A 62 -1.23 -16.67 26.16
N GLU A 63 -0.40 -15.70 25.77
CA GLU A 63 -0.76 -14.62 24.85
C GLU A 63 -0.53 -15.00 23.38
N ARG A 64 0.15 -16.13 23.13
CA ARG A 64 0.67 -16.56 21.82
C ARG A 64 1.56 -15.50 21.16
N LYS A 65 2.47 -14.95 21.95
CA LYS A 65 3.38 -13.88 21.49
C LYS A 65 4.82 -14.13 21.89
N ALA A 66 5.76 -13.70 21.06
CA ALA A 66 7.11 -13.40 21.52
C ALA A 66 7.44 -11.92 21.31
N TYR A 67 8.11 -11.37 22.31
CA TYR A 67 8.57 -9.99 22.33
C TYR A 67 10.08 -9.98 22.28
N PHE A 68 10.62 -9.36 21.24
CA PHE A 68 12.04 -9.10 21.05
C PHE A 68 12.25 -7.61 21.30
N THR A 69 13.17 -7.27 22.19
CA THR A 69 13.41 -5.86 22.58
C THR A 69 14.89 -5.57 22.61
N GLY A 70 15.26 -4.37 22.14
CA GLY A 70 16.63 -3.90 22.08
C GLY A 70 17.36 -4.44 20.84
N ASN A 71 17.89 -3.52 20.04
CA ASN A 71 18.72 -3.79 18.85
C ASN A 71 18.22 -4.94 17.97
N VAL A 72 16.91 -5.00 17.71
CA VAL A 72 16.34 -6.11 16.95
C VAL A 72 16.88 -6.07 15.53
N LYS A 73 17.41 -7.20 15.07
CA LYS A 73 17.90 -7.38 13.70
C LYS A 73 17.38 -8.70 13.16
N VAL A 74 16.69 -8.63 12.02
CA VAL A 74 16.19 -9.79 11.28
C VAL A 74 16.94 -9.87 9.96
N VAL A 75 17.49 -11.03 9.64
CA VAL A 75 18.20 -11.28 8.37
C VAL A 75 17.56 -12.47 7.67
N GLN A 76 17.19 -12.27 6.41
CA GLN A 76 16.72 -13.33 5.53
C GLN A 76 17.27 -13.09 4.14
N GLY A 77 18.25 -13.91 3.73
CA GLY A 77 18.89 -13.73 2.44
C GLY A 77 19.65 -12.41 2.32
N THR A 78 19.28 -11.60 1.33
CA THR A 78 19.80 -10.25 1.11
C THR A 78 19.01 -9.17 1.85
N THR A 79 17.92 -9.55 2.53
CA THR A 79 17.06 -8.62 3.25
C THR A 79 17.44 -8.55 4.72
N THR A 80 17.59 -7.33 5.23
CA THR A 80 17.85 -7.04 6.64
C THR A 80 16.82 -6.05 7.15
N LEU A 81 16.17 -6.36 8.27
CA LEU A 81 15.28 -5.46 9.00
C LEU A 81 15.91 -5.16 10.36
N GLN A 82 15.87 -3.90 10.77
CA GLN A 82 16.29 -3.45 12.09
C GLN A 82 15.18 -2.65 12.76
N ALA A 83 15.00 -2.81 14.07
CA ALA A 83 14.01 -2.11 14.85
C ALA A 83 14.40 -2.08 16.34
N GLY A 84 13.80 -1.19 17.14
CA GLY A 84 13.99 -1.21 18.59
C GLY A 84 13.18 -2.29 19.29
N LYS A 85 12.05 -2.70 18.70
CA LYS A 85 11.18 -3.76 19.23
C LYS A 85 10.57 -4.56 18.07
N MET A 86 10.35 -5.85 18.30
CA MET A 86 9.56 -6.71 17.45
C MET A 86 8.63 -7.59 18.29
N THR A 87 7.40 -7.78 17.82
CA THR A 87 6.43 -8.68 18.41
C THR A 87 5.97 -9.68 17.36
N VAL A 88 6.06 -10.97 17.65
CA VAL A 88 5.59 -12.04 16.78
C VAL A 88 4.34 -12.66 17.39
N ASN A 89 3.25 -12.72 16.62
CA ASN A 89 2.01 -13.39 17.01
C ASN A 89 1.91 -14.76 16.31
N TYR A 90 1.53 -15.81 17.05
CA TYR A 90 1.37 -17.17 16.52
C TYR A 90 -0.10 -17.57 16.33
N LYS A 91 -0.35 -18.47 15.38
CA LYS A 91 -1.62 -19.17 15.20
C LYS A 91 -1.65 -20.47 16.01
N GLY A 92 -2.81 -20.79 16.58
CA GLY A 92 -3.10 -22.09 17.21
C GLY A 92 -2.71 -22.19 18.69
N GLU A 93 -3.35 -23.11 19.41
CA GLU A 93 -2.95 -23.49 20.77
C GLU A 93 -1.74 -24.45 20.70
N GLY A 94 -0.69 -24.18 21.48
CA GLY A 94 0.53 -25.00 21.51
C GLY A 94 1.61 -24.65 20.48
N SER A 95 1.35 -23.72 19.56
CA SER A 95 2.37 -23.17 18.66
C SER A 95 3.27 -22.21 19.42
N SER A 96 4.56 -22.54 19.53
CA SER A 96 5.60 -21.69 20.11
C SER A 96 6.86 -21.75 19.25
N LEU A 97 7.73 -20.74 19.37
CA LEU A 97 9.04 -20.73 18.67
C LEU A 97 9.90 -21.94 19.02
N THR A 98 9.69 -22.51 20.22
CA THR A 98 10.44 -23.65 20.74
C THR A 98 9.98 -25.00 20.16
N SER A 99 8.77 -25.05 19.59
CA SER A 99 8.19 -26.28 19.04
C SER A 99 8.65 -26.59 17.61
N GLY A 100 9.41 -25.70 16.96
CA GLY A 100 9.86 -25.87 15.57
C GLY A 100 8.79 -25.59 14.50
N ASP A 101 7.50 -25.74 14.85
CA ASP A 101 6.33 -25.45 13.99
C ASP A 101 5.71 -24.09 14.33
N ALA A 102 6.51 -23.03 14.28
CA ALA A 102 6.00 -21.69 14.56
C ALA A 102 5.12 -21.19 13.39
N ASN A 103 3.81 -21.43 13.48
CA ASN A 103 2.82 -20.84 12.58
C ASN A 103 2.66 -19.35 12.90
N ILE A 104 3.53 -18.51 12.33
CA ILE A 104 3.49 -17.06 12.54
C ILE A 104 2.28 -16.46 11.81
N GLU A 105 1.46 -15.69 12.52
CA GLU A 105 0.33 -14.96 11.96
C GLU A 105 0.75 -13.56 11.50
N LYS A 106 1.33 -12.79 12.42
CA LYS A 106 1.69 -11.39 12.23
C LYS A 106 2.99 -11.07 12.94
N ILE A 107 3.75 -10.16 12.35
CA ILE A 107 4.94 -9.57 12.95
C ILE A 107 4.73 -8.06 13.03
N PHE A 108 4.96 -7.49 14.20
CA PHE A 108 4.96 -6.06 14.43
C PHE A 108 6.38 -5.61 14.75
N VAL A 109 6.82 -4.51 14.15
CA VAL A 109 8.12 -3.90 14.39
C VAL A 109 7.92 -2.43 14.72
N ASP A 110 8.59 -1.96 15.76
CA ASP A 110 8.39 -0.64 16.35
C ASP A 110 9.72 -0.01 16.72
N ASN A 111 9.68 1.30 17.02
CA ASN A 111 10.83 2.11 17.45
C ASN A 111 11.91 2.20 16.36
N ASN A 112 11.59 2.90 15.26
CA ASN A 112 12.47 3.17 14.12
C ASN A 112 12.82 1.91 13.34
N VAL A 113 11.99 1.62 12.35
CA VAL A 113 12.16 0.49 11.45
C VAL A 113 13.06 0.88 10.29
N TYR A 114 14.13 0.12 10.08
CA TYR A 114 15.03 0.24 8.94
C TYR A 114 15.07 -1.08 8.18
N LEU A 115 14.67 -1.05 6.91
CA LEU A 115 14.65 -2.21 6.04
C LEU A 115 15.64 -1.97 4.90
N THR A 116 16.48 -2.95 4.61
CA THR A 116 17.35 -2.96 3.44
C THR A 116 17.15 -4.27 2.69
N SER A 117 16.98 -4.20 1.38
CA SER A 117 16.84 -5.36 0.50
C SER A 117 17.52 -5.04 -0.82
N GLU A 118 18.63 -5.71 -1.11
CA GLU A 118 19.45 -5.47 -2.31
C GLU A 118 19.81 -3.97 -2.47
N THR A 119 19.18 -3.28 -3.41
CA THR A 119 19.40 -1.85 -3.71
C THR A 119 18.39 -0.92 -3.03
N GLN A 120 17.37 -1.48 -2.37
CA GLN A 120 16.26 -0.75 -1.79
C GLN A 120 16.43 -0.59 -0.29
N LYS A 121 16.04 0.58 0.22
CA LYS A 121 16.03 0.89 1.65
C LYS A 121 14.72 1.57 2.00
N ALA A 122 14.07 1.12 3.08
CA ALA A 122 12.86 1.74 3.59
C ALA A 122 13.02 2.09 5.08
N THR A 123 12.55 3.27 5.48
CA THR A 123 12.55 3.72 6.87
C THR A 123 11.15 4.13 7.29
N ALA A 124 10.76 3.78 8.52
CA ALA A 124 9.44 4.09 9.08
C ALA A 124 9.47 4.07 10.62
N ASP A 125 8.38 4.52 11.26
CA ASP A 125 8.24 4.46 12.72
C ASP A 125 7.80 3.06 13.17
N HIS A 126 6.90 2.45 12.39
CA HIS A 126 6.25 1.17 12.65
C HIS A 126 6.18 0.30 11.39
N GLY A 127 6.08 -1.01 11.57
CA GLY A 127 5.83 -1.97 10.52
C GLY A 127 4.97 -3.13 10.98
N GLU A 128 4.07 -3.60 10.12
CA GLU A 128 3.24 -4.78 10.34
C GLU A 128 3.39 -5.70 9.13
N PHE A 129 3.81 -6.93 9.36
CA PHE A 129 3.83 -7.98 8.35
C PHE A 129 2.75 -9.01 8.65
N ASP A 130 1.79 -9.10 7.74
CA ASP A 130 0.74 -10.12 7.77
C ASP A 130 1.16 -11.30 6.88
N MET A 131 1.41 -12.46 7.49
CA MET A 131 1.87 -13.66 6.79
C MET A 131 0.77 -14.25 5.89
N ALA A 132 -0.49 -14.17 6.32
CA ALA A 132 -1.61 -14.73 5.58
C ALA A 132 -1.93 -13.87 4.34
N ALA A 133 -1.91 -12.55 4.50
CA ALA A 133 -2.10 -11.61 3.40
C ALA A 133 -0.83 -11.37 2.57
N GLN A 134 0.32 -11.89 3.01
CA GLN A 134 1.65 -11.64 2.43
C GLN A 134 1.87 -10.15 2.15
N THR A 135 1.53 -9.31 3.12
CA THR A 135 1.54 -7.85 2.98
C THR A 135 2.34 -7.22 4.10
N PHE A 136 3.35 -6.42 3.74
CA PHE A 136 4.14 -5.64 4.68
C PHE A 136 3.77 -4.16 4.63
N ILE A 137 3.32 -3.61 5.75
CA ILE A 137 2.86 -2.23 5.86
C ILE A 137 3.80 -1.48 6.78
N LEU A 138 4.48 -0.48 6.25
CA LEU A 138 5.28 0.47 7.03
C LEU A 138 4.49 1.76 7.21
N THR A 139 4.45 2.28 8.44
CA THR A 139 3.74 3.52 8.78
C THR A 139 4.57 4.43 9.67
N GLY A 140 4.27 5.72 9.64
CA GLY A 140 4.88 6.69 10.53
C GLY A 140 4.57 8.12 10.12
N LYS A 141 5.15 9.07 10.86
CA LYS A 141 5.14 10.50 10.49
C LYS A 141 5.79 10.72 9.13
N GLN A 142 6.83 9.95 8.84
CA GLN A 142 7.53 9.97 7.57
C GLN A 142 7.97 8.54 7.22
N VAL A 143 7.54 8.07 6.06
CA VAL A 143 8.03 6.83 5.46
C VAL A 143 8.87 7.20 4.25
N VAL A 144 10.12 6.73 4.23
CA VAL A 144 11.05 6.99 3.14
C VAL A 144 11.41 5.67 2.49
N LEU A 145 11.19 5.57 1.18
CA LEU A 145 11.71 4.49 0.35
C LEU A 145 12.80 5.06 -0.54
N SER A 146 13.93 4.39 -0.65
CA SER A 146 15.01 4.79 -1.56
C SER A 146 15.49 3.61 -2.37
N GLU A 147 15.82 3.86 -3.63
CA GLU A 147 16.37 2.89 -4.55
C GLU A 147 17.53 3.55 -5.31
N GLY A 148 18.75 3.14 -4.99
CA GLY A 148 19.95 3.85 -5.45
C GLY A 148 19.93 5.31 -4.97
N THR A 149 19.84 6.25 -5.91
CA THR A 149 19.80 7.69 -5.63
C THR A 149 18.40 8.29 -5.72
N ASN A 150 17.39 7.47 -6.05
CA ASN A 150 15.99 7.89 -6.06
C ASN A 150 15.40 7.78 -4.66
N VAL A 151 14.62 8.79 -4.26
CA VAL A 151 14.00 8.87 -2.92
C VAL A 151 12.53 9.19 -3.05
N PHE A 152 11.70 8.41 -2.37
CA PHE A 152 10.25 8.53 -2.30
C PHE A 152 9.84 8.75 -0.84
N THR A 153 8.98 9.74 -0.58
CA THR A 153 8.56 10.08 0.77
C THR A 153 7.04 10.18 0.88
N GLY A 154 6.49 9.50 1.87
CA GLY A 154 5.06 9.48 2.21
C GLY A 154 4.86 9.22 3.70
N CYS A 155 3.74 8.61 4.07
CA CYS A 155 3.42 8.24 5.46
C CYS A 155 3.09 6.76 5.65
N LYS A 156 2.75 6.06 4.57
CA LYS A 156 2.41 4.64 4.58
C LYS A 156 2.93 3.98 3.32
N LEU A 157 3.77 2.96 3.46
CA LEU A 157 4.23 2.11 2.37
C LEU A 157 3.60 0.73 2.55
N THR A 158 2.87 0.27 1.56
CA THR A 158 2.33 -1.10 1.50
C THR A 158 3.13 -1.89 0.47
N VAL A 159 3.65 -3.04 0.86
CA VAL A 159 4.39 -3.95 -0.02
C VAL A 159 3.66 -5.29 -0.08
N LEU A 160 3.27 -5.70 -1.28
CA LEU A 160 2.70 -7.01 -1.56
C LEU A 160 3.84 -7.96 -1.89
N MET A 161 4.13 -8.92 -1.01
CA MET A 161 5.33 -9.76 -1.10
C MET A 161 5.24 -10.77 -2.25
N ASN A 162 4.03 -11.25 -2.54
CA ASN A 162 3.75 -12.21 -3.62
C ASN A 162 4.14 -11.70 -5.02
N SER A 163 3.84 -10.43 -5.28
CA SER A 163 4.08 -9.76 -6.56
C SER A 163 5.31 -8.85 -6.49
N GLY A 164 5.75 -8.51 -5.29
CA GLY A 164 6.69 -7.43 -5.03
C GLY A 164 6.13 -6.11 -5.50
N GLN A 165 4.85 -5.79 -5.29
CA GLN A 165 4.33 -4.45 -5.63
C GLN A 165 4.40 -3.53 -4.41
N ALA A 166 4.93 -2.32 -4.58
CA ALA A 166 4.98 -1.31 -3.53
C ALA A 166 4.05 -0.12 -3.86
N LYS A 167 3.21 0.26 -2.89
CA LYS A 167 2.34 1.44 -2.94
C LYS A 167 2.69 2.39 -1.79
N LEU A 168 3.15 3.59 -2.12
CA LEU A 168 3.42 4.66 -1.17
C LEU A 168 2.28 5.67 -1.17
N GLU A 169 1.69 5.91 0.00
CA GLU A 169 0.56 6.81 0.20
C GLU A 169 0.96 8.05 1.00
N SER A 170 0.21 9.13 0.80
CA SER A 170 0.32 10.36 1.59
C SER A 170 -0.84 10.50 2.58
N CYS A 171 -0.53 11.07 3.75
CA CYS A 171 -1.47 11.31 4.84
C CYS A 171 -1.63 12.82 5.04
N GLY A 172 -2.20 13.50 4.04
CA GLY A 172 -2.49 14.94 4.11
C GLY A 172 -1.40 15.88 3.56
N GLY A 173 -0.24 15.37 3.16
CA GLY A 173 0.80 16.11 2.42
C GLY A 173 0.88 15.70 0.93
N PRO A 174 1.82 16.23 0.14
CA PRO A 174 2.17 15.64 -1.15
C PRO A 174 3.14 14.44 -0.94
N VAL A 175 2.98 13.37 -1.74
CA VAL A 175 4.06 12.39 -1.92
C VAL A 175 5.21 13.11 -2.62
N ARG A 176 6.44 12.98 -2.11
CA ARG A 176 7.63 13.58 -2.73
C ARG A 176 8.45 12.52 -3.41
N ILE A 177 8.92 12.82 -4.62
CA ILE A 177 9.83 11.98 -5.38
C ILE A 177 11.02 12.84 -5.78
N MET A 178 12.22 12.39 -5.43
CA MET A 178 13.47 12.94 -5.91
C MET A 178 14.10 11.91 -6.82
N LEU A 179 14.24 12.25 -8.10
CA LEU A 179 14.93 11.42 -9.08
C LEU A 179 16.33 11.98 -9.31
N ASP A 180 17.33 11.13 -9.21
CA ASP A 180 18.68 11.52 -9.61
C ASP A 180 18.79 11.43 -11.14
N PRO A 181 19.10 12.53 -11.85
CA PRO A 181 19.24 12.52 -13.31
C PRO A 181 20.34 11.56 -13.81
N LYS A 182 21.30 11.15 -12.98
CA LYS A 182 22.30 10.14 -13.35
C LYS A 182 21.79 8.69 -13.27
N SER A 183 20.66 8.46 -12.62
CA SER A 183 20.03 7.13 -12.50
C SER A 183 19.16 6.76 -13.71
N GLN A 184 18.86 7.73 -14.58
CA GLN A 184 18.24 7.48 -15.88
C GLN A 184 19.23 6.71 -16.76
N LYS A 185 18.95 5.44 -17.07
CA LYS A 185 19.67 4.76 -18.15
C LYS A 185 19.44 5.58 -19.42
N LYS A 186 20.50 6.18 -19.98
CA LYS A 186 20.44 6.78 -21.32
C LYS A 186 19.88 5.71 -22.26
N GLN A 187 18.70 5.98 -22.84
CA GLN A 187 18.13 5.17 -23.91
C GLN A 187 19.00 5.26 -25.16
#